data_AF-A0A9R0VJM3-F1
#
_entry.id   AF-A0A9R0VJM3-F1
#
_cell.length_a   1.000
_cell.length_b   1.000
_cell.length_c   1.000
_cell.angle_alpha   90.00
_cell.angle_beta   90.00
_cell.angle_gamma   90.00
#
_symmetry.space_group_name_H-M   'P 1'
#
loop_
_entity.id
_entity.type
_entity.pdbx_description
1 polymer ?
#
loop_
_entity_poly.entity_id
_entity_poly.type
_entity_poly.pdbx_seq_one_letter_code
_entity_poly.pdbx_strand_id
1 'polypeptide(L)'
;MAPTAPSPAKSASPSQPSGKSEVSDLKQQLRQLAGSRAPDADDQRRDVFKRVISCMTAGIDVSAAFGEMVLCSATSDVVLKKMCYLYVGVHARAHPDLALLTINFLQRDCRDQDPTIRGLALRSLCSLRVPNLVEYLVTPLTTGLKDPSAYVRMVAAVGAAKLYHISATTCLDADLPAALKALMLSDPDAQVSLPIACIHCLRYGP
;
A
#
# COMPACT_ATOMS: atom_id res chain seq x y z
N MET A 1 70.08 -21.95 0.87
CA MET A 1 68.93 -22.75 0.38
C MET A 1 67.94 -22.84 1.53
N ALA A 2 66.90 -22.00 1.52
CA ALA A 2 65.84 -21.99 2.53
C ALA A 2 64.50 -22.13 1.79
N PRO A 3 63.57 -22.99 2.23
CA PRO A 3 62.34 -23.26 1.50
C PRO A 3 61.34 -22.12 1.68
N THR A 4 60.81 -21.63 0.56
CA THR A 4 59.70 -20.66 0.48
C THR A 4 58.42 -21.30 1.03
N ALA A 5 57.83 -20.67 2.04
CA ALA A 5 56.53 -21.05 2.60
C ALA A 5 55.40 -20.85 1.56
N PRO A 6 54.39 -21.75 1.50
CA PRO A 6 53.27 -21.58 0.60
C PRO A 6 52.30 -20.52 1.15
N SER A 7 51.92 -19.56 0.29
CA SER A 7 50.88 -18.56 0.56
C SER A 7 49.55 -19.21 0.96
N PRO A 8 48.76 -18.62 1.88
CA PRO A 8 47.45 -19.13 2.20
C PRO A 8 46.51 -18.92 1.01
N ALA A 9 45.96 -20.02 0.51
CA ALA A 9 44.87 -19.99 -0.45
C ALA A 9 43.71 -19.18 0.15
N LYS A 10 43.34 -18.08 -0.51
CA LYS A 10 42.09 -17.36 -0.22
C LYS A 10 40.94 -18.34 -0.47
N SER A 11 40.32 -18.81 0.60
CA SER A 11 39.05 -19.52 0.54
C SER A 11 38.01 -18.62 -0.12
N ALA A 12 37.60 -18.95 -1.34
CA ALA A 12 36.45 -18.34 -1.97
C ALA A 12 35.19 -18.70 -1.16
N SER A 13 34.49 -17.69 -0.65
CA SER A 13 33.21 -17.88 0.03
C SER A 13 32.14 -18.34 -0.97
N PRO A 14 31.21 -19.23 -0.59
CA PRO A 14 30.25 -19.82 -1.53
C PRO A 14 29.06 -18.88 -1.81
N SER A 15 28.86 -18.57 -3.10
CA SER A 15 27.57 -18.52 -3.81
C SER A 15 26.35 -17.86 -3.13
N GLN A 16 26.09 -16.59 -3.45
CA GLN A 16 24.71 -16.09 -3.61
C GLN A 16 24.47 -15.58 -5.05
N PRO A 17 24.11 -16.44 -6.03
CA PRO A 17 23.77 -16.01 -7.38
C PRO A 17 22.27 -16.16 -7.73
N SER A 18 21.50 -16.98 -7.01
CA SER A 18 20.16 -17.40 -7.45
C SER A 18 19.10 -16.30 -7.32
N GLY A 19 18.99 -15.64 -6.16
CA GLY A 19 17.93 -14.65 -5.92
C GLY A 19 18.05 -13.39 -6.77
N LYS A 20 19.27 -12.88 -7.01
CA LYS A 20 19.46 -11.66 -7.83
C LYS A 20 19.09 -11.86 -9.30
N SER A 21 19.41 -13.04 -9.86
CA SER A 21 19.00 -13.39 -11.22
C SER A 21 17.48 -13.46 -11.33
N GLU A 22 16.83 -14.15 -10.37
CA GLU A 22 15.38 -14.30 -10.39
C GLU A 22 14.64 -12.96 -10.30
N VAL A 23 15.07 -12.03 -9.43
CA VAL A 23 14.45 -10.71 -9.33
C VAL A 23 14.61 -9.91 -10.63
N SER A 24 15.76 -10.02 -11.30
CA SER A 24 15.97 -9.40 -12.61
C SER A 24 14.99 -9.95 -13.66
N ASP A 25 14.81 -11.26 -13.69
CA ASP A 25 13.89 -11.92 -14.62
C ASP A 25 12.43 -11.53 -14.37
N LEU A 26 12.02 -11.48 -13.10
CA LEU A 26 10.68 -11.03 -12.69
C LEU A 26 10.43 -9.58 -13.09
N LYS A 27 11.40 -8.69 -12.86
CA LYS A 27 11.32 -7.30 -13.29
C LYS A 27 11.16 -7.17 -14.79
N GLN A 28 11.91 -7.95 -15.57
CA GLN A 28 11.80 -7.94 -17.03
C GLN A 28 10.43 -8.44 -17.51
N GLN A 29 9.90 -9.49 -16.89
CA GLN A 29 8.55 -10.00 -17.19
C GLN A 29 7.48 -8.96 -16.90
N LEU A 30 7.52 -8.30 -15.73
CA LEU A 30 6.60 -7.20 -15.42
C LEU A 30 6.68 -6.10 -16.46
N ARG A 31 7.90 -5.71 -16.87
CA ARG A 31 8.08 -4.67 -17.90
C ARG A 31 7.50 -5.04 -19.25
N GLN A 32 7.54 -6.31 -19.65
CA GLN A 32 6.90 -6.80 -20.88
C GLN A 32 5.37 -6.78 -20.76
N LEU A 33 4.85 -7.11 -19.58
CA LEU A 33 3.42 -7.10 -19.29
C LEU A 33 2.86 -5.69 -19.08
N ALA A 34 3.72 -4.71 -18.79
CA ALA A 34 3.34 -3.32 -18.62
C ALA A 34 2.79 -2.76 -19.94
N GLY A 35 1.51 -2.37 -19.94
CA GLY A 35 0.84 -1.84 -21.13
C GLY A 35 0.31 -2.89 -22.11
N SER A 36 0.58 -4.19 -21.90
CA SER A 36 -0.08 -5.26 -22.66
C SER A 36 -1.60 -5.19 -22.49
N ARG A 37 -2.33 -5.34 -23.59
CA ARG A 37 -3.81 -5.39 -23.61
C ARG A 37 -4.32 -6.76 -24.05
N ALA A 38 -3.46 -7.78 -24.03
CA ALA A 38 -3.88 -9.14 -24.31
C ALA A 38 -4.95 -9.59 -23.29
N PRO A 39 -5.93 -10.40 -23.68
CA PRO A 39 -7.03 -10.81 -22.81
C PRO A 39 -6.57 -11.60 -21.57
N ASP A 40 -5.42 -12.27 -21.65
CA ASP A 40 -4.77 -13.01 -20.56
C ASP A 40 -3.67 -12.21 -19.84
N ALA A 41 -3.48 -10.93 -20.18
CA ALA A 41 -2.41 -10.12 -19.59
C ALA A 41 -2.56 -9.94 -18.08
N ASP A 42 -3.78 -9.79 -17.57
CA ASP A 42 -4.03 -9.67 -16.13
C ASP A 42 -3.76 -10.99 -15.40
N ASP A 43 -4.07 -12.14 -16.00
CA ASP A 43 -3.71 -13.46 -15.47
C ASP A 43 -2.19 -13.64 -15.37
N GLN A 44 -1.48 -13.30 -16.45
CA GLN A 44 -0.02 -13.34 -16.47
C GLN A 44 0.59 -12.39 -15.43
N ARG A 45 0.05 -11.17 -15.30
CA ARG A 45 0.46 -10.23 -14.24
C ARG A 45 0.23 -10.82 -12.86
N ARG A 46 -0.92 -11.47 -12.61
CA ARG A 46 -1.21 -12.09 -11.31
C ARG A 46 -0.18 -13.15 -10.97
N ASP A 47 0.22 -13.98 -11.94
CA ASP A 47 1.22 -15.02 -11.71
C ASP A 47 2.61 -14.44 -11.42
N VAL A 48 3.02 -13.39 -12.12
CA VAL A 48 4.29 -12.71 -11.83
C VAL A 48 4.24 -12.01 -10.46
N PHE A 49 3.12 -11.37 -10.10
CA PHE A 49 2.93 -10.73 -8.78
C PHE A 49 3.02 -11.76 -7.64
N LYS A 50 2.40 -12.93 -7.79
CA LYS A 50 2.52 -14.03 -6.80
C LYS A 50 3.98 -14.43 -6.59
N ARG A 51 4.77 -14.52 -7.67
CA ARG A 51 6.20 -14.87 -7.59
C ARG A 51 7.04 -13.76 -6.94
N VAL A 52 6.77 -12.50 -7.25
CA VAL A 52 7.40 -11.35 -6.56
C VAL A 52 7.08 -11.36 -5.06
N ILE A 53 5.82 -11.58 -4.70
CA ILE A 53 5.40 -11.69 -3.30
C ILE A 53 6.07 -12.89 -2.63
N SER A 54 6.17 -14.04 -3.30
CA SER A 54 6.88 -15.21 -2.79
C SER A 54 8.34 -14.89 -2.44
N CYS A 55 9.06 -14.24 -3.37
CA CYS A 55 10.43 -13.76 -3.14
C CYS A 55 10.51 -12.79 -1.95
N MET A 56 9.60 -11.82 -1.89
CA MET A 56 9.50 -10.86 -0.78
C MET A 56 9.30 -11.59 0.56
N THR A 57 8.42 -12.60 0.62
CA THR A 57 8.17 -13.38 1.84
C THR A 57 9.34 -14.28 2.22
N ALA A 58 10.17 -14.69 1.26
CA ALA A 58 11.41 -15.40 1.50
C ALA A 58 12.57 -14.49 1.95
N GLY A 59 12.33 -13.17 2.08
CA GLY A 59 13.35 -12.20 2.48
C GLY A 59 14.29 -11.77 1.35
N ILE A 60 13.96 -12.09 0.09
CA ILE A 60 14.72 -11.65 -1.07
C ILE A 60 14.35 -10.19 -1.37
N ASP A 61 15.36 -9.33 -1.52
CA ASP A 61 15.14 -7.93 -1.89
C ASP A 61 14.62 -7.80 -3.33
N VAL A 62 13.35 -7.47 -3.43
CA VAL A 62 12.61 -7.23 -4.69
C VAL A 62 12.32 -5.75 -4.92
N SER A 63 12.96 -4.84 -4.18
CA SER A 63 12.77 -3.38 -4.32
C SER A 63 13.06 -2.87 -5.74
N ALA A 64 13.97 -3.54 -6.47
CA ALA A 64 14.32 -3.20 -7.84
C ALA A 64 13.14 -3.32 -8.84
N ALA A 65 12.09 -4.07 -8.51
CA ALA A 65 10.89 -4.26 -9.33
C ALA A 65 9.75 -3.26 -9.00
N PHE A 66 9.98 -2.31 -8.08
CA PHE A 66 8.92 -1.44 -7.57
C PHE A 66 8.20 -0.65 -8.66
N GLY A 67 8.95 -0.04 -9.58
CA GLY A 67 8.39 0.76 -10.66
C GLY A 67 7.49 -0.07 -11.56
N GLU A 68 7.93 -1.27 -11.92
CA GLU A 68 7.17 -2.19 -12.76
C GLU A 68 5.94 -2.75 -12.05
N MET A 69 6.01 -3.06 -10.75
CA MET A 69 4.86 -3.47 -9.93
C MET A 69 3.78 -2.39 -9.91
N VAL A 70 4.16 -1.13 -9.68
CA VAL A 70 3.22 0.00 -9.68
C VAL A 70 2.63 0.21 -11.08
N LEU A 71 3.44 0.12 -12.13
CA LEU A 71 2.98 0.28 -13.52
C LEU A 71 1.99 -0.81 -13.94
N CYS A 72 2.28 -2.07 -13.62
CA CYS A 72 1.37 -3.19 -13.90
C CYS A 72 0.08 -3.16 -13.07
N SER A 73 0.05 -2.40 -11.98
CA SER A 73 -1.16 -2.21 -11.19
C SER A 73 -2.13 -1.15 -11.75
N ALA A 74 -1.81 -0.54 -12.90
CA ALA A 74 -2.71 0.35 -13.64
C ALA A 74 -3.81 -0.44 -14.40
N THR A 75 -4.62 -1.17 -13.65
CA THR A 75 -5.74 -2.01 -14.11
C THR A 75 -6.92 -1.85 -13.16
N SER A 76 -8.13 -2.23 -13.60
CA SER A 76 -9.32 -2.35 -12.75
C SER A 76 -9.38 -3.68 -11.98
N ASP A 77 -8.42 -4.58 -12.20
CA ASP A 77 -8.33 -5.84 -11.45
C ASP A 77 -8.00 -5.58 -9.98
N VAL A 78 -9.01 -5.76 -9.12
CA VAL A 78 -8.92 -5.56 -7.67
C VAL A 78 -7.93 -6.52 -7.00
N VAL A 79 -7.74 -7.73 -7.54
CA VAL A 79 -6.78 -8.70 -7.02
C VAL A 79 -5.35 -8.21 -7.24
N LEU A 80 -5.05 -7.72 -8.44
CA LEU A 80 -3.75 -7.10 -8.75
C LEU A 80 -3.50 -5.86 -7.89
N LYS A 81 -4.51 -5.00 -7.67
CA LYS A 81 -4.42 -3.87 -6.73
C LYS A 81 -4.06 -4.33 -5.32
N LYS A 82 -4.75 -5.34 -4.77
CA LYS A 82 -4.46 -5.88 -3.43
C LYS A 82 -3.03 -6.39 -3.30
N MET A 83 -2.57 -7.15 -4.30
CA MET A 83 -1.20 -7.66 -4.34
C MET A 83 -0.17 -6.51 -4.41
N CYS A 84 -0.44 -5.50 -5.25
CA CYS A 84 0.40 -4.30 -5.35
C CYS A 84 0.47 -3.55 -4.01
N TYR A 85 -0.67 -3.30 -3.37
CA TYR A 85 -0.76 -2.55 -2.12
C TYR A 85 -0.02 -3.25 -0.97
N LEU A 86 -0.11 -4.59 -0.91
CA LEU A 86 0.68 -5.39 0.03
C LEU A 86 2.18 -5.16 -0.21
N TYR A 87 2.63 -5.30 -1.46
CA TYR A 87 4.03 -5.13 -1.85
C TYR A 87 4.56 -3.72 -1.51
N VAL A 88 3.91 -2.67 -2.02
CA VAL A 88 4.39 -1.28 -1.79
C VAL A 88 4.36 -0.90 -0.32
N GLY A 89 3.37 -1.40 0.44
CA GLY A 89 3.25 -1.14 1.87
C GLY A 89 4.39 -1.74 2.70
N VAL A 90 4.93 -2.88 2.30
CA VAL A 90 6.11 -3.49 2.93
C VAL A 90 7.36 -2.65 2.65
N HIS A 91 7.58 -2.27 1.39
CA HIS A 91 8.79 -1.53 0.98
C HIS A 91 8.81 -0.07 1.43
N ALA A 92 7.65 0.58 1.55
CA ALA A 92 7.54 1.96 2.02
C ALA A 92 8.12 2.17 3.44
N ARG A 93 8.15 1.13 4.29
CA ARG A 93 8.73 1.23 5.63
C ARG A 93 10.25 1.20 5.63
N ALA A 94 10.84 0.47 4.69
CA ALA A 94 12.29 0.25 4.63
C ALA A 94 13.02 1.32 3.80
N HIS A 95 12.31 1.97 2.85
CA HIS A 95 12.90 2.91 1.91
C HIS A 95 12.10 4.21 1.85
N PRO A 96 12.61 5.34 2.40
CA PRO A 96 11.92 6.63 2.38
C PRO A 96 11.53 7.10 0.98
N ASP A 97 12.39 6.88 -0.01
CA ASP A 97 12.13 7.27 -1.41
C ASP A 97 10.91 6.53 -1.98
N LEU A 98 10.78 5.25 -1.64
CA LEU A 98 9.63 4.43 -2.04
C LEU A 98 8.38 4.77 -1.23
N ALA A 99 8.52 5.29 0.00
CA ALA A 99 7.40 5.73 0.82
C ALA A 99 6.61 6.84 0.14
N LEU A 100 7.29 7.89 -0.33
CA LEU A 100 6.62 9.00 -1.01
C LEU A 100 5.97 8.57 -2.33
N LEU A 101 6.64 7.71 -3.10
CA LEU A 101 6.04 7.12 -4.31
C LEU A 101 4.79 6.29 -3.98
N THR A 102 4.83 5.52 -2.89
CA THR A 102 3.70 4.72 -2.41
C THR A 102 2.53 5.61 -2.00
N ILE A 103 2.79 6.71 -1.27
CA ILE A 103 1.77 7.68 -0.87
C ILE A 103 1.11 8.29 -2.11
N ASN A 104 1.90 8.79 -3.07
CA ASN A 104 1.38 9.41 -4.29
C ASN A 104 0.55 8.42 -5.13
N PHE A 105 1.03 7.19 -5.24
CA PHE A 105 0.33 6.10 -5.90
C PHE A 105 -1.03 5.80 -5.26
N LEU A 106 -1.08 5.63 -3.93
CA LEU A 106 -2.34 5.35 -3.24
C LEU A 106 -3.29 6.54 -3.24
N GLN A 107 -2.79 7.78 -3.14
CA GLN A 107 -3.62 8.98 -3.26
C GLN A 107 -4.26 9.11 -4.64
N ARG A 108 -3.56 8.72 -5.70
CA ARG A 108 -4.14 8.63 -7.05
C ARG A 108 -5.27 7.60 -7.07
N ASP A 109 -5.04 6.40 -6.54
CA ASP A 109 -6.03 5.33 -6.53
C ASP A 109 -7.23 5.64 -5.58
N CYS A 110 -7.07 6.54 -4.60
CA CYS A 110 -8.19 7.10 -3.82
C CYS A 110 -9.16 7.93 -4.67
N ARG A 111 -8.79 8.29 -5.91
CA ARG A 111 -9.61 9.05 -6.87
C ARG A 111 -10.07 8.21 -8.07
N ASP A 112 -9.93 6.88 -7.97
CA ASP A 112 -10.35 5.94 -9.02
C ASP A 112 -11.87 6.02 -9.26
N GLN A 113 -12.33 5.64 -10.46
CA GLN A 113 -13.75 5.56 -10.77
C GLN A 113 -14.45 4.43 -10.00
N ASP A 114 -13.74 3.32 -9.76
CA ASP A 114 -14.27 2.19 -8.99
C ASP A 114 -14.22 2.47 -7.48
N PRO A 115 -15.38 2.52 -6.79
CA PRO A 115 -15.43 2.73 -5.33
C PRO A 115 -14.67 1.64 -4.54
N THR A 116 -14.57 0.43 -5.07
CA THR A 116 -13.83 -0.68 -4.47
C THR A 116 -12.34 -0.34 -4.40
N ILE A 117 -11.78 0.17 -5.50
CA ILE A 117 -10.38 0.59 -5.59
C ILE A 117 -10.14 1.80 -4.70
N ARG A 118 -11.02 2.81 -4.74
CA ARG A 118 -10.93 4.00 -3.86
C ARG A 118 -10.85 3.63 -2.39
N GLY A 119 -11.82 2.83 -1.92
CA GLY A 119 -11.86 2.43 -0.52
C GLY A 119 -10.71 1.50 -0.14
N LEU A 120 -10.26 0.62 -1.05
CA LEU A 120 -9.09 -0.23 -0.80
C LEU A 120 -7.80 0.61 -0.69
N ALA A 121 -7.61 1.58 -1.58
CA ALA A 121 -6.47 2.48 -1.58
C ALA A 121 -6.45 3.33 -0.30
N LEU A 122 -7.60 3.91 0.08
CA LEU A 122 -7.72 4.72 1.29
C LEU A 122 -7.43 3.91 2.56
N ARG A 123 -7.92 2.68 2.63
CA ARG A 123 -7.62 1.76 3.74
C ARG A 123 -6.12 1.44 3.82
N SER A 124 -5.48 1.18 2.68
CA SER A 124 -4.05 0.91 2.59
C SER A 124 -3.23 2.13 3.02
N LEU A 125 -3.57 3.30 2.51
CA LEU A 125 -2.92 4.57 2.80
C LEU A 125 -2.97 4.88 4.31
N CYS A 126 -4.13 4.76 4.94
CA CYS A 126 -4.30 4.97 6.39
C CYS A 126 -3.62 3.91 7.27
N SER A 127 -3.12 2.81 6.68
CA SER A 127 -2.45 1.72 7.40
C SER A 127 -0.93 1.71 7.17
N LEU A 128 -0.42 2.62 6.33
CA LEU A 128 1.02 2.83 6.18
C LEU A 128 1.61 3.35 7.51
N ARG A 129 2.84 2.90 7.79
CA ARG A 129 3.60 3.32 8.97
C ARG A 129 4.88 3.98 8.52
N VAL A 130 4.76 5.19 8.00
CA VAL A 130 5.89 5.97 7.47
C VAL A 130 5.92 7.34 8.16
N PRO A 131 7.11 7.94 8.35
CA PRO A 131 7.22 9.28 8.92
C PRO A 131 6.41 10.30 8.10
N ASN A 132 5.88 11.33 8.77
CA ASN A 132 5.16 12.45 8.14
C ASN A 132 3.92 12.07 7.30
N LEU A 133 3.41 10.84 7.43
CA LEU A 133 2.21 10.38 6.70
C LEU A 133 0.98 11.27 6.97
N VAL A 134 0.88 11.82 8.18
CA VAL A 134 -0.25 12.60 8.68
C VAL A 134 -0.69 13.71 7.71
N GLU A 135 0.27 14.45 7.15
CA GLU A 135 0.00 15.57 6.23
C GLU A 135 -0.65 15.10 4.92
N TYR A 136 -0.41 13.86 4.52
CA TYR A 136 -0.94 13.27 3.29
C TYR A 136 -2.31 12.61 3.46
N LEU A 137 -2.81 12.47 4.70
CA LEU A 137 -4.08 11.78 4.97
C LEU A 137 -5.29 12.72 4.96
N VAL A 138 -5.11 14.00 5.29
CA VAL A 138 -6.22 14.95 5.49
C VAL A 138 -7.11 15.03 4.25
N THR A 139 -6.51 15.28 3.08
CA THR A 139 -7.29 15.43 1.83
C THR A 139 -8.03 14.14 1.44
N PRO A 140 -7.37 12.96 1.33
CA PRO A 140 -8.07 11.71 1.02
C PRO A 140 -9.19 11.36 2.00
N LEU A 141 -8.99 11.60 3.29
CA LEU A 141 -10.02 11.36 4.31
C LEU A 141 -11.20 12.31 4.15
N THR A 142 -10.93 13.61 4.00
CA THR A 142 -11.98 14.63 3.83
C THR A 142 -12.83 14.37 2.59
N THR A 143 -12.20 13.97 1.48
CA THR A 143 -12.92 13.58 0.27
C THR A 143 -13.67 12.27 0.45
N GLY A 144 -13.06 11.28 1.12
CA GLY A 144 -13.66 9.97 1.34
C GLY A 144 -14.90 10.01 2.24
N LEU A 145 -14.94 10.90 3.23
CA LEU A 145 -16.12 11.11 4.08
C LEU A 145 -17.33 11.66 3.31
N LYS A 146 -17.09 12.25 2.14
CA LYS A 146 -18.12 12.82 1.25
C LYS A 146 -18.36 11.95 0.00
N ASP A 147 -17.80 10.74 -0.04
CA ASP A 147 -17.88 9.87 -1.22
C ASP A 147 -19.31 9.37 -1.46
N PRO A 148 -19.77 9.25 -2.71
CA PRO A 148 -21.08 8.69 -3.02
C PRO A 148 -21.24 7.24 -2.53
N SER A 149 -20.15 6.46 -2.46
CA SER A 149 -20.17 5.08 -1.99
C SER A 149 -20.12 5.00 -0.47
N ALA A 150 -21.09 4.31 0.12
CA ALA A 150 -21.13 3.99 1.54
C ALA A 150 -19.85 3.27 2.01
N TYR A 151 -19.32 2.36 1.18
CA TYR A 151 -18.08 1.64 1.47
C TYR A 151 -16.89 2.59 1.67
N VAL A 152 -16.76 3.59 0.80
CA VAL A 152 -15.65 4.56 0.88
C VAL A 152 -15.83 5.47 2.09
N ARG A 153 -17.05 5.96 2.37
CA ARG A 153 -17.36 6.75 3.57
C ARG A 153 -17.04 5.99 4.86
N MET A 154 -17.43 4.72 4.94
CA MET A 154 -17.12 3.83 6.07
C MET A 154 -15.60 3.68 6.27
N VAL A 155 -14.84 3.46 5.19
CA VAL A 155 -13.37 3.39 5.28
C VAL A 155 -12.76 4.71 5.72
N ALA A 156 -13.22 5.83 5.16
CA ALA A 156 -12.75 7.16 5.52
C ALA A 156 -13.03 7.47 6.99
N ALA A 157 -14.19 7.06 7.51
CA ALA A 157 -14.54 7.24 8.90
C ALA A 157 -13.60 6.50 9.86
N VAL A 158 -13.31 5.23 9.56
CA VAL A 158 -12.32 4.45 10.30
C VAL A 158 -10.92 5.07 10.17
N GLY A 159 -10.56 5.58 8.99
CA GLY A 159 -9.30 6.28 8.76
C GLY A 159 -9.15 7.57 9.56
N ALA A 160 -10.21 8.37 9.67
CA ALA A 160 -10.24 9.60 10.46
C ALA A 160 -10.10 9.30 11.97
N ALA A 161 -10.73 8.22 12.45
CA ALA A 161 -10.53 7.75 13.81
C ALA A 161 -9.06 7.35 14.08
N LYS A 162 -8.44 6.61 13.15
CA LYS A 162 -7.00 6.28 13.23
C LYS A 162 -6.14 7.53 13.24
N LEU A 163 -6.42 8.50 12.36
CA LEU A 163 -5.69 9.76 12.29
C LEU A 163 -5.79 10.52 13.62
N TYR A 164 -6.97 10.57 14.26
CA TYR A 164 -7.10 11.18 15.58
C TYR A 164 -6.14 10.56 16.60
N HIS A 165 -5.99 9.23 16.61
CA HIS A 165 -5.07 8.56 17.53
C HIS A 165 -3.58 8.83 17.23
N ILE A 166 -3.24 9.15 15.98
CA ILE A 166 -1.88 9.47 15.56
C ILE A 166 -1.56 10.95 15.79
N SER A 167 -2.47 11.84 15.40
CA SER A 167 -2.39 13.29 15.55
C SER A 167 -3.78 13.87 15.76
N ALA A 168 -4.14 14.10 17.03
CA ALA A 168 -5.41 14.74 17.38
C ALA A 168 -5.48 16.16 16.82
N THR A 169 -4.37 16.92 16.90
CA THR A 169 -4.27 18.30 16.41
C THR A 169 -4.65 18.40 14.93
N THR A 170 -3.99 17.62 14.06
CA THR A 170 -4.30 17.65 12.62
C THR A 170 -5.73 17.23 12.33
N CYS A 171 -6.28 16.27 13.09
CA CYS A 171 -7.64 15.82 12.94
C CYS A 171 -8.66 16.91 13.32
N LEU A 172 -8.39 17.65 14.38
CA LEU A 172 -9.20 18.79 14.83
C LEU A 172 -9.10 19.96 13.86
N ASP A 173 -7.90 20.31 13.40
CA ASP A 173 -7.66 21.41 12.45
C ASP A 173 -8.38 21.17 11.11
N ALA A 174 -8.51 19.90 10.71
CA ALA A 174 -9.23 19.50 9.50
C ALA A 174 -10.75 19.32 9.69
N ASP A 175 -11.28 19.60 10.89
CA ASP A 175 -12.70 19.47 11.25
C ASP A 175 -13.31 18.08 10.97
N LEU A 176 -12.47 17.03 11.00
CA LEU A 176 -12.92 15.65 10.77
C LEU A 176 -13.92 15.16 11.83
N PRO A 177 -13.81 15.52 13.12
CA PRO A 177 -14.81 15.10 14.11
C PRO A 177 -16.21 15.63 13.83
N ALA A 178 -16.34 16.87 13.33
CA ALA A 178 -17.65 17.41 12.95
C ALA A 178 -18.22 16.65 11.74
N ALA A 179 -17.39 16.36 10.74
CA ALA A 179 -17.79 15.55 9.58
C ALA A 179 -18.24 14.13 9.99
N LEU A 180 -17.52 13.48 10.92
CA LEU A 180 -17.91 12.18 11.47
C LEU A 180 -19.24 12.24 12.22
N LYS A 181 -19.44 13.27 13.03
CA LYS A 181 -20.70 13.48 13.77
C LYS A 181 -21.87 13.68 12.81
N ALA A 182 -21.68 14.45 11.73
CA ALA A 182 -22.70 14.62 10.70
C ALA A 182 -23.07 13.27 10.06
N LEU A 183 -22.08 12.49 9.61
CA LEU A 183 -22.32 11.15 9.04
C LEU A 183 -23.03 10.22 10.03
N MET A 184 -22.64 10.23 11.31
CA MET A 184 -23.30 9.39 12.31
C MET A 184 -24.80 9.69 12.46
N LEU A 185 -25.21 10.95 12.30
CA LEU A 185 -26.58 11.41 12.51
C LEU A 185 -27.44 11.35 11.24
N SER A 186 -26.83 11.51 10.06
CA SER A 186 -27.58 11.72 8.81
C SER A 186 -27.24 10.76 7.68
N ASP A 187 -26.24 9.88 7.82
CA ASP A 187 -25.91 8.92 6.77
C ASP A 187 -27.02 7.84 6.66
N PRO A 188 -27.60 7.64 5.46
CA PRO A 188 -28.66 6.65 5.27
C PRO A 188 -28.16 5.21 5.39
N ASP A 189 -26.86 4.97 5.21
CA ASP A 189 -26.27 3.64 5.21
C ASP A 189 -25.80 3.23 6.62
N ALA A 190 -26.47 2.22 7.19
CA ALA A 190 -26.11 1.68 8.52
C ALA A 190 -24.66 1.17 8.60
N GLN A 191 -24.08 0.77 7.46
CA GLN A 191 -22.67 0.35 7.38
C GLN A 191 -21.68 1.48 7.68
N VAL A 192 -22.09 2.74 7.54
CA VAL A 192 -21.28 3.92 7.86
C VAL A 192 -21.53 4.36 9.30
N SER A 193 -22.79 4.49 9.70
CA SER A 193 -23.17 5.04 11.00
C SER A 193 -22.82 4.11 12.18
N LEU A 194 -22.96 2.78 12.04
CA LEU A 194 -22.67 1.83 13.12
C LEU A 194 -21.19 1.83 13.54
N PRO A 195 -20.20 1.70 12.63
CA PRO A 195 -18.79 1.79 13.02
C PRO A 195 -18.44 3.11 13.70
N ILE A 196 -19.00 4.23 13.24
CA ILE A 196 -18.74 5.56 13.83
C ILE A 196 -19.31 5.62 15.25
N ALA A 197 -20.55 5.17 15.45
CA ALA A 197 -21.16 5.10 16.77
C ALA A 197 -20.38 4.18 17.71
N CYS A 198 -19.92 3.02 17.24
CA CYS A 198 -19.06 2.13 18.04
C CYS A 198 -17.75 2.80 18.44
N ILE A 199 -17.08 3.50 17.51
CA ILE A 199 -15.84 4.24 17.81
C ILE A 199 -16.11 5.34 18.84
N HIS A 200 -17.23 6.06 18.71
CA HIS A 200 -17.64 7.08 19.68
C HIS A 200 -17.91 6.47 21.06
N CYS A 201 -18.70 5.39 21.15
CA CYS A 201 -19.02 4.71 22.40
C CYS A 201 -17.79 4.11 23.09
N LEU A 202 -16.85 3.52 22.35
CA LEU A 202 -15.60 3.01 22.92
C LEU A 202 -14.73 4.12 23.53
N ARG A 203 -14.88 5.35 23.03
CA ARG A 203 -14.08 6.50 23.46
C ARG A 203 -14.75 7.33 24.56
N TYR A 204 -16.08 7.33 24.60
CA TYR A 204 -16.87 8.24 25.42
C TYR A 204 -18.01 7.58 26.21
N GLY A 205 -18.17 6.26 26.19
CA GLY A 205 -19.33 5.62 26.82
C GLY A 205 -19.19 5.39 28.33
N PRO A 206 -20.30 5.02 28.98
CA PRO A 206 -21.56 5.78 29.06
C PRO A 206 -21.42 7.10 29.83
#